data_AF-A0A0A2JIJ6-F1
#
_entry.id   AF-A0A0A2JIJ6-F1
#
_cell.length_a   1.000
_cell.length_b   1.000
_cell.length_c   1.000
_cell.angle_alpha   90.00
_cell.angle_beta   90.00
_cell.angle_gamma   90.00
#
_symmetry.space_group_name_H-M   'P 1'
#
loop_
_entity.id
_entity.type
_entity.pdbx_description
1 polymer ?
#
loop_
_entity_poly.entity_id
_entity_poly.type
_entity_poly.pdbx_seq_one_letter_code
_entity_poly.pdbx_strand_id
1 'polypeptide(L)'
;MLARSKNSFTTSTTPSALLIIGKFGATIHILHLLPENDTIERFSLTTPASTTTFRHGGATEQAREQIGAVTLHVGDGETADSFLDDVETRIRKLRNDSLSSSLAQLQIGNVEVTQLVQEFLQPAALDAIHKREERDRSIHATQTYPVFIVYIMRWRTRMIPSEPTSFP
;
A
#
# COMPACT_ATOMS: atom_id res chain seq x y z
N MET A 1 2.36 47.70 -20.56
CA MET A 1 1.98 46.37 -21.10
C MET A 1 2.29 45.35 -20.02
N LEU A 2 1.27 44.81 -19.35
CA LEU A 2 1.42 43.81 -18.30
C LEU A 2 1.48 42.42 -18.95
N ALA A 3 2.68 41.86 -19.02
CA ALA A 3 2.87 40.48 -19.45
C ALA A 3 2.26 39.55 -18.40
N ARG A 4 1.14 38.93 -18.76
CA ARG A 4 0.42 37.95 -17.95
C ARG A 4 1.26 36.68 -17.93
N SER A 5 2.03 36.47 -16.87
CA SER A 5 2.74 35.21 -16.64
C SER A 5 1.72 34.09 -16.46
N LYS A 6 1.55 33.25 -17.49
CA LYS A 6 1.00 31.90 -17.34
C LYS A 6 2.06 31.07 -16.62
N ASN A 7 2.06 31.12 -15.29
CA ASN A 7 2.66 30.04 -14.51
C ASN A 7 1.77 28.81 -14.73
N SER A 8 2.15 27.99 -15.70
CA SER A 8 1.70 26.60 -15.77
C SER A 8 2.32 25.87 -14.58
N PHE A 9 1.68 25.95 -13.41
CA PHE A 9 1.97 25.04 -12.32
C PHE A 9 1.51 23.65 -12.78
N THR A 10 2.38 22.89 -13.43
CA THR A 10 2.22 21.45 -13.49
C THR A 10 2.33 20.97 -12.05
N THR A 11 1.19 20.68 -11.42
CA THR A 11 1.15 20.03 -10.11
C THR A 11 1.91 18.72 -10.28
N SER A 12 3.15 18.67 -9.80
CA SER A 12 3.98 17.48 -9.90
C SER A 12 3.35 16.42 -9.00
N THR A 13 2.62 15.48 -9.61
CA THR A 13 2.04 14.34 -8.91
C THR A 13 3.03 13.19 -8.96
N THR A 14 3.33 12.61 -7.81
CA THR A 14 4.24 11.48 -7.68
C THR A 14 3.45 10.17 -7.65
N PRO A 15 3.64 9.25 -8.61
CA PRO A 15 2.97 7.96 -8.60
C PRO A 15 3.46 7.12 -7.42
N SER A 16 2.61 6.23 -6.92
CA SER A 16 2.97 5.26 -5.87
C SER A 16 1.95 4.11 -5.81
N ALA A 17 2.20 3.11 -4.97
CA ALA A 17 1.32 1.97 -4.76
C ALA A 17 1.14 1.66 -3.27
N LEU A 18 -0.07 1.24 -2.92
CA LEU A 18 -0.46 0.81 -1.58
C LEU A 18 -0.89 -0.65 -1.62
N LEU A 19 -0.54 -1.42 -0.60
CA LEU A 19 -1.20 -2.69 -0.29
C LEU A 19 -2.28 -2.42 0.75
N ILE A 20 -3.52 -2.81 0.45
CA ILE A 20 -4.67 -2.59 1.32
C ILE A 20 -5.33 -3.92 1.66
N ILE A 21 -5.50 -4.18 2.95
CA ILE A 21 -6.35 -5.27 3.47
C ILE A 21 -7.63 -4.67 4.03
N GLY A 22 -8.76 -5.22 3.62
CA GLY A 22 -10.08 -4.84 4.13
C GLY A 22 -11.00 -4.25 3.07
N LYS A 23 -12.21 -3.93 3.50
CA LYS A 23 -13.28 -3.48 2.62
C LYS A 23 -13.46 -1.96 2.73
N PHE A 24 -13.50 -1.29 1.59
CA PHE A 24 -13.93 0.11 1.52
C PHE A 24 -15.37 0.26 2.03
N GLY A 25 -15.61 1.30 2.81
CA GLY A 25 -16.83 1.45 3.62
C GLY A 25 -16.74 0.85 5.02
N ALA A 26 -15.55 0.35 5.40
CA ALA A 26 -15.21 -0.08 6.75
C ALA A 26 -13.77 0.40 7.08
N THR A 27 -13.17 -0.21 8.11
CA THR A 27 -11.76 -0.04 8.41
C THR A 27 -10.91 -0.83 7.40
N ILE A 28 -9.95 -0.14 6.79
CA ILE A 28 -8.92 -0.71 5.92
C ILE A 28 -7.56 -0.51 6.58
N HIS A 29 -6.67 -1.49 6.45
CA HIS A 29 -5.29 -1.38 6.90
C HIS A 29 -4.39 -1.33 5.67
N ILE A 30 -3.38 -0.46 5.74
CA ILE A 30 -2.61 -0.04 4.59
C ILE A 30 -1.13 -0.24 4.90
N LEU A 31 -0.41 -0.83 3.95
CA LEU A 31 1.04 -0.83 3.89
C LEU A 31 1.46 -0.05 2.64
N HIS A 32 2.28 0.97 2.84
CA HIS A 32 2.80 1.83 1.79
C HIS A 32 4.31 1.62 1.69
N LEU A 33 4.77 1.12 0.55
CA LEU A 33 6.20 1.07 0.24
C LEU A 33 6.57 2.33 -0.55
N LEU A 34 7.33 3.22 0.08
CA LEU A 34 7.74 4.48 -0.53
C LEU A 34 8.77 4.24 -1.64
N PRO A 35 8.50 4.65 -2.89
CA PRO A 35 9.47 4.52 -3.98
C PRO A 35 10.73 5.38 -3.75
N GLU A 36 10.62 6.50 -3.03
CA GLU A 36 11.72 7.47 -2.95
C GLU A 36 12.89 7.08 -2.05
N ASN A 37 12.61 6.33 -0.99
CA ASN A 37 13.58 6.06 0.07
C ASN A 37 13.45 4.64 0.63
N ASP A 38 12.68 3.80 -0.07
CA ASP A 38 12.47 2.41 0.29
C ASP A 38 11.84 2.19 1.68
N THR A 39 11.31 3.22 2.33
CA THR A 39 10.68 3.06 3.65
C THR A 39 9.29 2.44 3.55
N ILE A 40 8.91 1.71 4.60
CA ILE A 40 7.59 1.09 4.74
C ILE A 40 6.81 1.90 5.76
N GLU A 41 5.63 2.35 5.37
CA GLU A 41 4.68 3.01 6.25
C GLU A 41 3.45 2.12 6.43
N ARG A 42 2.86 2.20 7.62
CA ARG A 42 1.60 1.53 7.92
C ARG A 42 0.64 2.46 8.62
N PHE A 43 -0.62 2.36 8.24
CA PHE A 43 -1.70 3.08 8.90
C PHE A 43 -3.04 2.40 8.61
N SER A 44 -4.04 2.75 9.39
CA SER A 44 -5.41 2.28 9.21
C SER A 44 -6.35 3.45 9.01
N LEU A 45 -7.38 3.27 8.18
CA LEU A 45 -8.40 4.28 7.93
C LEU A 45 -9.78 3.67 8.04
N THR A 46 -10.67 4.34 8.76
CA THR A 46 -12.10 4.03 8.71
C THR A 46 -12.75 4.91 7.66
N THR A 47 -13.30 4.27 6.63
CA THR A 47 -13.94 4.95 5.50
C THR A 47 -15.47 4.89 5.63
N PRO A 48 -16.20 5.98 5.33
CA PRO A 48 -17.67 5.96 5.28
C PRO A 48 -18.19 4.90 4.31
N ALA A 49 -19.35 4.30 4.60
CA ALA A 49 -19.96 3.25 3.78
C ALA A 49 -20.17 3.62 2.30
N SER A 50 -20.28 4.91 1.99
CA SER A 50 -20.41 5.46 0.63
C SER A 50 -19.07 5.53 -0.14
N THR A 51 -17.95 5.24 0.51
CA THR A 51 -16.61 5.34 -0.09
C THR A 51 -16.35 4.16 -1.00
N THR A 52 -16.15 4.44 -2.28
CA THR A 52 -15.82 3.42 -3.29
C THR A 52 -14.35 3.50 -3.72
N THR A 53 -13.76 4.70 -3.69
CA THR A 53 -12.38 4.98 -4.12
C THR A 53 -11.52 5.53 -2.97
N PHE A 54 -10.25 5.19 -2.96
CA PHE A 54 -9.26 5.69 -2.02
C PHE A 54 -8.90 7.15 -2.31
N ARG A 55 -9.09 7.99 -1.29
CA ARG A 55 -8.64 9.39 -1.30
C ARG A 55 -8.30 9.82 0.12
N HIS A 56 -7.00 9.97 0.41
CA HIS A 56 -6.53 10.30 1.75
C HIS A 56 -5.18 11.03 1.70
N GLY A 57 -4.96 12.01 2.58
CA GLY A 57 -3.65 12.67 2.71
C GLY A 57 -3.12 13.36 1.44
N GLY A 58 -4.01 13.76 0.52
CA GLY A 58 -3.63 14.30 -0.80
C GLY A 58 -3.21 13.24 -1.82
N ALA A 59 -3.36 11.95 -1.50
CA ALA A 59 -3.27 10.84 -2.44
C ALA A 59 -4.65 10.54 -3.05
N THR A 60 -4.67 10.25 -4.35
CA THR A 60 -5.88 9.88 -5.09
C THR A 60 -5.66 8.59 -5.86
N GLU A 61 -6.57 7.63 -5.71
CA GLU A 61 -6.58 6.39 -6.49
C GLU A 61 -6.62 6.64 -8.00
N GLN A 62 -5.81 5.88 -8.74
CA GLN A 62 -5.82 5.82 -10.19
C GLN A 62 -6.38 4.48 -10.67
N ALA A 63 -5.96 3.40 -10.03
CA ALA A 63 -6.37 2.04 -10.36
C ALA A 63 -6.24 1.15 -9.12
N ARG A 64 -6.97 0.03 -9.13
CA ARG A 64 -6.95 -0.98 -8.08
C ARG A 64 -7.04 -2.36 -8.69
N GLU A 65 -6.28 -3.27 -8.12
CA GLU A 65 -6.30 -4.69 -8.43
C GLU A 65 -6.52 -5.49 -7.15
N GLN A 66 -7.45 -6.43 -7.16
CA GLN A 66 -7.57 -7.41 -6.09
C GLN A 66 -6.64 -8.57 -6.39
N ILE A 67 -5.62 -8.77 -5.54
CA ILE A 67 -4.63 -9.82 -5.73
C ILE A 67 -4.96 -11.11 -4.99
N GLY A 68 -5.91 -11.05 -4.04
CA GLY A 68 -6.36 -12.24 -3.32
C GLY A 68 -7.30 -11.89 -2.16
N ALA A 69 -7.47 -12.85 -1.27
CA ALA A 69 -8.14 -12.68 0.00
C ALA A 69 -7.37 -13.45 1.07
N VAL A 70 -7.34 -12.92 2.30
CA VAL A 70 -6.70 -13.58 3.43
C VAL A 70 -7.74 -13.89 4.49
N THR A 71 -7.75 -15.14 4.97
CA THR A 71 -8.54 -15.55 6.13
C THR A 71 -7.70 -15.40 7.39
N LEU A 72 -8.15 -14.54 8.30
CA LEU A 72 -7.56 -14.32 9.60
C LEU A 72 -8.30 -15.13 10.65
N HIS A 73 -7.57 -15.85 11.50
CA HIS A 73 -8.11 -16.53 12.66
C HIS A 73 -8.26 -15.55 13.83
N VAL A 74 -9.25 -14.66 13.73
CA VAL A 74 -9.47 -13.58 14.71
C VAL A 74 -9.74 -14.10 16.12
N GLY A 75 -10.32 -15.30 16.25
CA GLY A 75 -10.51 -15.97 17.54
C GLY A 75 -9.20 -16.45 18.19
N ASP A 76 -8.14 -16.61 17.39
CA ASP A 76 -6.78 -16.96 17.83
C ASP A 76 -5.90 -15.71 18.05
N GLY A 77 -6.48 -14.51 17.93
CA GLY A 77 -5.78 -13.24 18.09
C GLY A 77 -5.12 -12.72 16.81
N GLU A 78 -5.36 -13.32 15.64
CA GLU A 78 -4.85 -12.77 14.38
C GLU A 78 -5.52 -11.44 14.04
N THR A 79 -4.72 -10.48 13.60
CA THR A 79 -5.18 -9.15 13.18
C THR A 79 -4.71 -8.82 11.78
N ALA A 80 -5.33 -7.81 11.15
CA ALA A 80 -4.86 -7.29 9.88
C ALA A 80 -3.40 -6.79 9.97
N ASP A 81 -3.03 -6.19 11.10
CA ASP A 81 -1.65 -5.75 11.34
C ASP A 81 -0.68 -6.94 11.39
N SER A 82 -1.07 -8.07 12.01
CA SER A 82 -0.24 -9.28 11.99
C SER A 82 -0.01 -9.83 10.57
N PHE A 83 -0.99 -9.67 9.68
CA PHE A 83 -0.81 -10.00 8.26
C PHE A 83 0.12 -9.01 7.56
N LEU A 84 0.00 -7.71 7.85
CA LEU A 84 0.92 -6.73 7.29
C LEU A 84 2.36 -6.95 7.78
N ASP A 85 2.57 -7.41 9.02
CA ASP A 85 3.87 -7.81 9.58
C ASP A 85 4.50 -8.95 8.78
N ASP A 86 3.71 -9.97 8.43
CA ASP A 86 4.12 -11.07 7.56
C ASP A 86 4.58 -10.56 6.18
N VAL A 87 3.83 -9.61 5.60
CA VAL A 87 4.13 -9.03 4.29
C VAL A 87 5.42 -8.20 4.35
N GLU A 88 5.58 -7.31 5.33
CA GLU A 88 6.81 -6.52 5.47
C GLU A 88 8.03 -7.40 5.66
N THR A 89 7.92 -8.45 6.49
CA THR A 89 9.01 -9.40 6.69
C THR A 89 9.47 -10.01 5.35
N ARG A 90 8.52 -10.33 4.47
CA ARG A 90 8.81 -10.84 3.12
C ARG A 90 9.37 -9.78 2.19
N ILE A 91 8.87 -8.55 2.22
CA ILE A 91 9.44 -7.42 1.47
C ILE A 91 10.91 -7.23 1.84
N ARG A 92 11.21 -7.21 3.15
CA ARG A 92 12.58 -7.09 3.66
C ARG A 92 13.47 -8.25 3.20
N LYS A 93 12.93 -9.48 3.22
CA LYS A 93 13.65 -10.67 2.70
C LYS A 93 13.95 -10.54 1.20
N LEU A 94 12.94 -10.24 0.38
CA LEU A 94 13.09 -10.06 -1.07
C LEU A 94 14.12 -8.99 -1.41
N ARG A 95 14.18 -7.90 -0.63
CA ARG A 95 15.22 -6.89 -0.78
C ARG A 95 16.62 -7.40 -0.45
N ASN A 96 16.79 -8.13 0.64
CA ASN A 96 18.09 -8.68 0.99
C ASN A 96 18.59 -9.66 -0.07
N ASP A 97 17.69 -10.46 -0.64
CA ASP A 97 17.98 -11.41 -1.72
C ASP A 97 18.32 -10.66 -3.04
N SER A 98 17.61 -9.56 -3.33
CA SER A 98 17.86 -8.69 -4.50
C SER A 98 19.16 -7.89 -4.40
N LEU A 99 19.47 -7.32 -3.23
CA LEU A 99 20.73 -6.60 -2.96
C LEU A 99 21.94 -7.53 -3.07
N SER A 100 21.77 -8.79 -2.68
CA SER A 100 22.80 -9.83 -2.90
C SER A 100 23.03 -10.11 -4.40
N SER A 101 22.10 -9.70 -5.27
CA SER A 101 22.09 -9.91 -6.71
C SER A 101 22.39 -8.64 -7.55
N SER A 102 22.53 -7.47 -6.91
CA SER A 102 22.88 -6.15 -7.47
C SER A 102 21.95 -5.60 -8.58
N LEU A 103 21.26 -4.49 -8.31
CA LEU A 103 20.89 -3.50 -9.32
C LEU A 103 20.99 -2.06 -8.82
N ALA A 104 21.44 -1.18 -9.72
CA ALA A 104 21.76 0.22 -9.51
C ALA A 104 20.52 1.13 -9.53
N GLN A 105 20.55 2.12 -8.64
CA GLN A 105 19.84 3.41 -8.60
C GLN A 105 18.71 3.63 -9.63
N LEU A 106 17.47 3.57 -9.14
CA LEU A 106 16.26 3.88 -9.90
C LEU A 106 16.03 5.39 -10.00
N GLN A 107 15.67 5.85 -11.20
CA GLN A 107 15.15 7.19 -11.46
C GLN A 107 13.65 7.23 -11.13
N ILE A 108 13.24 8.22 -10.34
CA ILE A 108 11.89 8.37 -9.83
C ILE A 108 10.86 8.53 -10.98
N GLY A 109 9.95 7.56 -11.15
CA GLY A 109 8.96 7.54 -12.23
C GLY A 109 7.93 6.38 -12.17
N ASN A 110 6.99 6.32 -13.11
CA ASN A 110 5.95 5.26 -13.14
C ASN A 110 6.52 3.84 -13.36
N VAL A 111 7.66 3.75 -14.05
CA VAL A 111 8.39 2.49 -14.26
C VAL A 111 8.87 1.92 -12.92
N GLU A 112 9.33 2.78 -12.00
CA GLU A 112 9.77 2.39 -10.66
C GLU A 112 8.61 1.86 -9.80
N VAL A 113 7.43 2.49 -9.86
CA VAL A 113 6.25 2.00 -9.11
C VAL A 113 5.82 0.62 -9.60
N THR A 114 5.87 0.39 -10.91
CA THR A 114 5.53 -0.91 -11.50
C THR A 114 6.53 -1.97 -11.05
N GLN A 115 7.82 -1.65 -11.10
CA GLN A 115 8.89 -2.55 -10.64
C GLN A 115 8.76 -2.85 -9.14
N LEU A 116 8.50 -1.84 -8.32
CA LEU A 116 8.30 -1.97 -6.88
C LEU A 116 7.12 -2.90 -6.56
N VAL A 117 6.03 -2.79 -7.33
CA VAL A 117 4.89 -3.68 -7.18
C VAL A 117 5.25 -5.12 -7.57
N GLN A 118 5.85 -5.31 -8.74
CA GLN A 118 6.11 -6.63 -9.31
C GLN A 118 7.23 -7.40 -8.59
N GLU A 119 8.25 -6.70 -8.09
CA GLU A 119 9.41 -7.32 -7.45
C GLU A 119 9.23 -7.48 -5.94
N PHE A 120 8.46 -6.58 -5.29
CA PHE A 120 8.36 -6.55 -3.82
C PHE A 120 6.94 -6.71 -3.29
N LEU A 121 6.03 -5.78 -3.58
CA LEU A 121 4.71 -5.77 -2.92
C LEU A 121 3.86 -7.00 -3.27
N GLN A 122 3.72 -7.29 -4.56
CA GLN A 122 2.85 -8.37 -5.03
C GLN A 122 3.39 -9.75 -4.63
N PRO A 123 4.67 -10.10 -4.85
CA PRO A 123 5.20 -11.39 -4.41
C PRO A 123 5.12 -11.58 -2.89
N ALA A 124 5.43 -10.53 -2.11
CA ALA A 124 5.36 -10.60 -0.65
C ALA A 124 3.93 -10.82 -0.14
N ALA A 125 2.96 -10.13 -0.72
CA ALA A 125 1.55 -10.27 -0.36
C ALA A 125 1.00 -11.64 -0.74
N LEU A 126 1.29 -12.13 -1.95
CA LEU A 126 0.85 -13.45 -2.40
C LEU A 126 1.48 -14.58 -1.57
N ASP A 127 2.77 -14.49 -1.26
CA ASP A 127 3.43 -15.47 -0.38
C ASP A 127 2.86 -15.45 1.05
N ALA A 128 2.50 -14.27 1.57
CA ALA A 128 1.81 -14.15 2.85
C ALA A 128 0.40 -14.77 2.80
N ILE A 129 -0.35 -14.58 1.71
CA ILE A 129 -1.68 -15.16 1.51
C ILE A 129 -1.58 -16.68 1.45
N HIS A 130 -0.75 -17.24 0.55
CA HIS A 130 -0.62 -18.68 0.37
C HIS A 130 -0.17 -19.38 1.66
N LYS A 131 0.83 -18.84 2.36
CA LYS A 131 1.26 -19.42 3.64
C LYS A 131 0.14 -19.45 4.66
N ARG A 132 -0.82 -18.52 4.59
CA ARG A 132 -1.97 -18.50 5.49
C ARG A 132 -3.09 -19.45 5.05
N GLU A 133 -3.26 -19.69 3.76
CA GLU A 133 -4.20 -20.66 3.18
C GLU A 133 -3.79 -22.12 3.45
N GLU A 134 -2.49 -22.42 3.46
CA GLU A 134 -1.96 -23.76 3.71
C GLU A 134 -2.07 -24.22 5.18
N ARG A 135 -2.56 -23.36 6.08
CA ARG A 135 -2.68 -23.66 7.50
C ARG A 135 -3.90 -24.51 7.79
N ASP A 136 -3.79 -25.29 8.86
CA ASP A 136 -4.95 -25.97 9.41
C ASP A 136 -6.05 -24.97 9.77
N ARG A 137 -7.30 -25.35 9.52
CA ARG A 137 -8.46 -24.52 9.84
C ARG A 137 -8.52 -24.30 11.35
N SER A 138 -8.67 -23.06 11.78
CA SER A 138 -8.96 -22.77 13.18
C SER A 138 -10.34 -23.30 13.57
N ILE A 139 -10.44 -23.78 14.82
CA ILE A 139 -11.72 -24.12 15.46
C ILE A 139 -12.43 -22.88 16.01
N HIS A 140 -11.74 -21.73 16.04
CA HIS A 140 -12.23 -20.46 16.55
C HIS A 140 -12.73 -19.55 15.41
N ALA A 141 -13.20 -18.35 15.78
CA ALA A 141 -13.76 -17.41 14.82
C ALA A 141 -12.73 -17.02 13.74
N THR A 142 -13.19 -16.94 12.50
CA THR A 142 -12.37 -16.52 11.35
C THR A 142 -13.04 -15.38 10.60
N GLN A 143 -12.24 -14.55 9.93
CA GLN A 143 -12.72 -13.49 9.08
C GLN A 143 -11.87 -13.38 7.82
N THR A 144 -12.52 -13.30 6.67
CA THR A 144 -11.84 -13.19 5.38
C THR A 144 -11.88 -11.75 4.89
N TYR A 145 -10.72 -11.23 4.51
CA TYR A 145 -10.55 -9.88 4.00
C TYR A 145 -9.96 -9.90 2.59
N PRO A 146 -10.51 -9.10 1.66
CA PRO A 146 -9.86 -8.91 0.37
C PRO A 146 -8.55 -8.14 0.55
N VAL A 147 -7.57 -8.46 -0.29
CA VAL A 147 -6.27 -7.78 -0.37
C VAL A 147 -6.12 -7.16 -1.74
N PHE A 148 -5.82 -5.86 -1.77
CA PHE A 148 -5.72 -5.05 -2.98
C PHE A 148 -4.35 -4.40 -3.12
N ILE A 149 -3.92 -4.22 -4.36
CA ILE A 149 -2.91 -3.23 -4.73
C ILE A 149 -3.65 -2.02 -5.29
N VAL A 150 -3.37 -0.84 -4.73
CA VAL A 150 -3.99 0.43 -5.15
C VAL A 150 -2.89 1.36 -5.65
N TYR A 151 -2.96 1.69 -6.94
CA TYR A 151 -2.10 2.69 -7.56
C TYR A 151 -2.65 4.08 -7.28
N ILE A 152 -1.80 4.98 -6.78
CA ILE A 152 -2.17 6.32 -6.36
C ILE A 152 -1.30 7.39 -7.01
N MET A 153 -1.85 8.59 -7.14
CA MET A 153 -1.10 9.81 -7.38
C MET A 153 -1.04 10.62 -6.09
N ARG A 154 0.18 10.93 -5.63
CA ARG A 154 0.43 11.78 -4.46
C ARG A 154 0.77 13.19 -4.89
N TRP A 155 0.28 14.17 -4.15
CA TRP A 155 0.63 15.58 -4.35
C TRP A 155 2.08 15.95 -3.95
N ARG A 156 2.74 15.13 -3.12
CA ARG A 156 4.14 15.28 -2.67
C ARG A 156 4.77 13.91 -2.43
N THR A 157 6.10 13.82 -2.52
CA THR A 157 6.94 12.65 -2.15
C THR A 157 6.95 12.33 -0.65
N ARG A 158 6.08 12.96 0.14
CA ARG A 158 6.02 12.79 1.61
C ARG A 158 5.15 11.58 1.96
N MET A 159 5.35 11.08 3.18
CA MET A 159 4.44 10.13 3.85
C MET A 159 3.00 10.60 3.72
N ILE A 160 2.06 9.66 3.56
CA ILE A 160 0.63 9.98 3.58
C ILE A 160 0.31 10.35 5.03
N PRO A 161 -0.09 11.59 5.34
CA PRO A 161 -0.32 12.00 6.72
C PRO A 161 -1.38 11.13 7.38
N SER A 162 -1.06 10.52 8.52
CA SER A 162 -2.02 9.77 9.35
C SER A 162 -2.94 10.68 10.18
N GLU A 163 -2.64 11.98 10.26
CA GLU A 163 -3.39 12.98 11.01
C GLU A 163 -3.94 14.08 10.09
N PRO A 164 -5.12 14.66 10.40
CA PRO A 164 -5.54 15.89 9.76
C PRO A 164 -4.57 17.01 10.18
N THR A 165 -3.73 17.47 9.26
CA THR A 165 -3.05 18.75 9.45
C THR A 165 -4.12 19.84 9.44
N SER A 166 -4.48 20.32 10.63
CA SER A 166 -5.16 21.60 10.79
C SER A 166 -4.27 22.67 10.15
N PHE A 167 -4.76 23.29 9.08
CA PHE A 167 -4.16 24.52 8.58
C PHE A 167 -4.67 25.70 9.43
N PRO A 168 -3.80 26.66 9.80
CA PRO A 168 -4.21 27.90 10.47
C PRO A 168 -5.00 28.84 9.54
#